data_AF-A0AAW3TYG4-F1
#
_entry.id   AF-A0AAW3TYG4-F1
#
_cell.length_a   1.000
_cell.length_b   1.000
_cell.length_c   1.000
_cell.angle_alpha   90.00
_cell.angle_beta   90.00
_cell.angle_gamma   90.00
#
_symmetry.space_group_name_H-M   'P 1'
#
loop_
_entity.id
_entity.type
_entity.pdbx_description
1 polymer ?
#
loop_
_entity_poly.entity_id
_entity_poly.type
_entity_poly.pdbx_seq_one_letter_code
_entity_poly.pdbx_strand_id
1 'polypeptide(L)'
;MIEATTGVSDRRRRVDAWIASLTKAEDQARSKVDAAEKLKPRSYLINYRVGTENSVAKGTEGQRRSALVEMIQSLRLLEKHISTSTWLVIANIQDAKELSDLLCAPLDADLDGLHVTWVSASNRATFGETGLES
;
A
#
# COMPACT_ATOMS: atom_id res chain seq x y z
N MET A 1 -12.93 1.72 35.36
CA MET A 1 -12.40 2.52 34.24
C MET A 1 -11.21 1.76 33.65
N ILE A 2 -11.46 0.68 32.87
CA ILE A 2 -10.46 -0.14 32.18
C ILE A 2 -11.12 -0.69 30.90
N GLU A 3 -11.35 0.14 29.89
CA GLU A 3 -11.91 -0.32 28.60
C GLU A 3 -11.15 0.20 27.37
N ALA A 4 -10.22 1.16 27.54
CA ALA A 4 -9.49 1.73 26.41
C ALA A 4 -8.30 0.88 25.93
N THR A 5 -7.74 0.00 26.77
CA THR A 5 -6.49 -0.72 26.48
C THR A 5 -6.67 -1.94 25.59
N THR A 6 -7.83 -2.60 25.65
CA THR A 6 -8.14 -3.80 24.85
C THR A 6 -8.33 -3.48 23.37
N GLY A 7 -9.07 -2.41 23.05
CA GLY A 7 -9.32 -2.01 21.66
C GLY A 7 -8.06 -1.57 20.87
N VAL A 8 -7.09 -0.95 21.54
CA VAL A 8 -5.80 -0.57 20.93
C VAL A 8 -4.94 -1.80 20.64
N SER A 9 -4.91 -2.76 21.56
CA SER A 9 -4.16 -4.02 21.40
C SER A 9 -4.70 -4.86 20.24
N ASP A 10 -6.02 -4.97 20.11
CA ASP A 10 -6.64 -5.76 19.04
C ASP A 10 -6.49 -5.10 17.67
N ARG A 11 -6.58 -3.77 17.60
CA ARG A 11 -6.26 -3.04 16.36
C ARG A 11 -4.83 -3.31 15.93
N ARG A 12 -3.87 -3.19 16.86
CA ARG A 12 -2.44 -3.39 16.54
C ARG A 12 -2.19 -4.79 16.01
N ARG A 13 -2.76 -5.81 16.65
CA ARG A 13 -2.69 -7.20 16.19
C ARG A 13 -3.24 -7.40 14.77
N ARG A 14 -4.36 -6.75 14.42
CA ARG A 14 -4.90 -6.83 13.06
C ARG A 14 -3.95 -6.22 12.03
N VAL A 15 -3.40 -5.04 12.32
CA VAL A 15 -2.43 -4.38 11.44
C VAL A 15 -1.18 -5.25 11.27
N ASP A 16 -0.63 -5.78 12.36
CA ASP A 16 0.53 -6.67 12.30
C ASP A 16 0.25 -7.93 11.48
N ALA A 17 -0.96 -8.50 11.57
CA ALA A 17 -1.36 -9.66 10.77
C ALA A 17 -1.49 -9.34 9.26
N TRP A 18 -1.98 -8.15 8.91
CA TRP A 18 -2.03 -7.71 7.52
C TRP A 18 -0.63 -7.46 6.96
N ILE A 19 0.25 -6.82 7.73
CA ILE A 19 1.67 -6.62 7.38
C ILE A 19 2.37 -7.96 7.19
N ALA A 20 2.13 -8.94 8.08
CA ALA A 20 2.70 -10.27 7.96
C ALA A 20 2.21 -10.99 6.69
N SER A 21 0.94 -10.81 6.31
CA SER A 21 0.38 -11.37 5.08
C SER A 21 1.02 -10.74 3.84
N LEU A 22 1.17 -9.41 3.83
CA LEU A 22 1.83 -8.67 2.76
C LEU A 22 3.31 -9.07 2.62
N THR A 23 4.04 -9.12 3.74
CA THR A 23 5.45 -9.57 3.78
C THR A 23 5.59 -10.99 3.24
N LYS A 24 4.71 -11.89 3.64
CA LYS A 24 4.72 -13.28 3.16
C LYS A 24 4.48 -13.37 1.64
N ALA A 25 3.54 -12.60 1.11
CA ALA A 25 3.28 -12.55 -0.33
C ALA A 25 4.49 -11.98 -1.08
N GLU A 26 5.12 -10.93 -0.55
CA GLU A 26 6.37 -10.37 -1.09
C GLU A 26 7.52 -11.38 -1.07
N ASP A 27 7.69 -12.12 0.01
CA ASP A 27 8.73 -13.15 0.12
C ASP A 27 8.51 -14.29 -0.90
N GLN A 28 7.26 -14.75 -1.06
CA GLN A 28 6.90 -15.75 -2.05
C GLN A 28 7.14 -15.25 -3.48
N ALA A 29 6.79 -13.99 -3.75
CA ALA A 29 7.03 -13.36 -5.04
C ALA A 29 8.53 -13.20 -5.31
N ARG A 30 9.31 -12.81 -4.29
CA ARG A 30 10.77 -12.72 -4.37
C ARG A 30 11.41 -14.05 -4.72
N SER A 31 11.00 -15.16 -4.09
CA SER A 31 11.53 -16.48 -4.45
C SER A 31 11.25 -16.85 -5.91
N LYS A 32 10.10 -16.45 -6.46
CA LYS A 32 9.80 -16.64 -7.90
C LYS A 32 10.66 -15.74 -8.78
N VAL A 33 10.90 -14.50 -8.34
CA VAL A 33 11.78 -13.54 -9.00
C VAL A 33 13.22 -14.07 -9.07
N ASP A 34 13.75 -14.56 -7.95
CA ASP A 34 15.11 -15.10 -7.87
C ASP A 34 15.27 -16.37 -8.73
N ALA A 35 14.24 -17.24 -8.76
CA ALA A 35 14.25 -18.45 -9.56
C ALA A 35 14.09 -18.19 -11.06
N ALA A 36 13.40 -17.11 -11.44
CA ALA A 36 13.23 -16.70 -12.82
C ALA A 36 14.10 -15.48 -13.08
N GLU A 37 15.34 -15.67 -13.52
CA GLU A 37 16.38 -14.64 -13.77
C GLU A 37 15.91 -13.38 -14.55
N LYS A 38 14.73 -13.41 -15.18
CA LYS A 38 14.12 -12.32 -15.96
C LYS A 38 13.04 -11.53 -15.23
N LEU A 39 12.49 -12.04 -14.12
CA LEU A 39 11.53 -11.29 -13.33
C LEU A 39 12.30 -10.23 -12.54
N LYS A 40 11.74 -9.02 -12.51
CA LYS A 40 12.29 -7.90 -11.74
C LYS A 40 11.19 -7.33 -10.86
N PRO A 41 11.54 -6.72 -9.72
CA PRO A 41 10.59 -5.94 -8.96
C PRO A 41 9.91 -4.88 -9.85
N ARG A 42 8.61 -4.65 -9.63
CA ARG A 42 7.81 -3.68 -10.39
C ARG A 42 7.56 -2.44 -9.55
N SER A 43 7.56 -1.29 -10.21
CA SER A 43 7.13 -0.04 -9.58
C SER A 43 5.61 0.08 -9.65
N TYR A 44 4.96 0.46 -8.56
CA TYR A 44 3.53 0.67 -8.47
C TYR A 44 3.21 2.06 -7.97
N LEU A 45 2.26 2.72 -8.63
CA LEU A 45 1.62 3.91 -8.13
C LEU A 45 0.37 3.50 -7.36
N ILE A 46 0.36 3.80 -6.07
CA ILE A 46 -0.76 3.54 -5.16
C ILE A 46 -1.44 4.88 -4.87
N ASN A 47 -2.71 4.98 -5.19
CA ASN A 47 -3.55 6.12 -4.83
C ASN A 47 -4.69 5.63 -3.95
N TYR A 48 -4.99 6.35 -2.88
CA TYR A 48 -6.08 5.98 -1.99
C TYR A 48 -6.90 7.19 -1.53
N ARG A 49 -8.15 6.93 -1.18
CA ARG A 49 -9.08 7.87 -0.55
C ARG A 49 -9.77 7.14 0.59
N VAL A 50 -9.77 7.74 1.78
CA VAL A 50 -10.51 7.19 2.93
C VAL A 50 -11.71 8.09 3.19
N GLY A 51 -12.92 7.51 3.21
CA GLY A 51 -14.15 8.22 3.52
C GLY A 51 -14.17 8.69 4.98
N THR A 52 -14.76 9.86 5.23
CA THR A 52 -14.82 10.45 6.59
C THR A 52 -15.75 9.70 7.54
N GLU A 53 -16.62 8.84 6.99
CA GLU A 53 -17.55 8.03 7.77
C GLU A 53 -16.84 6.90 8.53
N ASN A 54 -17.41 6.56 9.69
CA ASN A 54 -16.91 5.45 10.50
C ASN A 54 -17.44 4.13 9.94
N SER A 55 -16.53 3.19 9.69
CA SER A 55 -16.90 1.82 9.36
C SER A 55 -17.21 1.04 10.63
N VAL A 56 -18.31 0.30 10.63
CA VAL A 56 -18.67 -0.60 11.72
C VAL A 56 -17.61 -1.70 11.90
N ALA A 57 -17.04 -2.20 10.80
CA ALA A 57 -16.09 -3.30 10.82
C ALA A 57 -14.62 -2.84 10.88
N LYS A 58 -14.30 -1.71 10.26
CA LYS A 58 -12.92 -1.25 10.04
C LYS A 58 -12.52 -0.07 10.93
N GLY A 59 -13.47 0.55 11.62
CA GLY A 59 -13.22 1.65 12.55
C GLY A 59 -13.22 3.03 11.88
N THR A 60 -12.59 4.00 12.53
CA THR A 60 -12.61 5.41 12.09
C THR A 60 -11.77 5.66 10.86
N GLU A 61 -12.03 6.76 10.15
CA GLU A 61 -11.23 7.20 9.00
C GLU A 61 -9.72 7.20 9.32
N GLY A 62 -9.33 7.82 10.44
CA GLY A 62 -7.93 7.89 10.86
C GLY A 62 -7.35 6.50 11.12
N GLN A 63 -8.13 5.58 11.68
CA GLN A 63 -7.67 4.20 11.92
C GLN A 63 -7.43 3.44 10.62
N ARG A 64 -8.36 3.51 9.66
CA ARG A 64 -8.23 2.84 8.35
C ARG A 64 -7.05 3.42 7.57
N ARG A 65 -6.93 4.75 7.53
CA ARG A 65 -5.82 5.47 6.89
C ARG A 65 -4.47 5.07 7.48
N SER A 66 -4.31 5.15 8.81
CA SER A 66 -3.05 4.81 9.46
C SER A 66 -2.67 3.36 9.21
N ALA A 67 -3.62 2.43 9.26
CA ALA A 67 -3.35 1.02 8.98
C ALA A 67 -2.90 0.78 7.53
N LEU A 68 -3.55 1.42 6.54
CA LEU A 68 -3.10 1.35 5.15
C LEU A 68 -1.68 1.90 4.97
N VAL A 69 -1.40 3.06 5.57
CA VAL A 69 -0.07 3.68 5.48
C VAL A 69 0.99 2.78 6.11
N GLU A 70 0.72 2.19 7.28
CA GLU A 70 1.63 1.23 7.91
C GLU A 70 1.90 0.01 7.01
N MET A 71 0.88 -0.49 6.30
CA MET A 71 1.05 -1.57 5.33
C MET A 71 1.90 -1.14 4.13
N ILE A 72 1.63 0.02 3.54
CA ILE A 72 2.42 0.54 2.41
C ILE A 72 3.89 0.72 2.81
N GLN A 73 4.15 1.30 3.98
CA GLN A 73 5.50 1.52 4.49
C GLN A 73 6.26 0.22 4.81
N SER A 74 5.55 -0.89 5.02
CA SER A 74 6.18 -2.19 5.24
C SER A 74 6.78 -2.80 3.96
N LEU A 75 6.36 -2.33 2.78
CA LEU A 75 6.98 -2.68 1.51
C LEU A 75 8.36 -1.99 1.44
N ARG A 76 9.46 -2.75 1.36
CA ARG A 76 10.82 -2.20 1.40
C ARG A 76 11.05 -1.15 0.30
N LEU A 77 11.40 0.04 0.76
CA LEU A 77 11.32 1.29 0.02
C LEU A 77 12.53 1.58 -0.88
N LEU A 78 12.26 1.69 -2.18
CA LEU A 78 12.80 2.79 -2.98
C LEU A 78 11.68 3.84 -3.09
N GLU A 79 11.30 4.44 -1.95
CA GLU A 79 10.16 5.34 -1.87
C GLU A 79 10.47 6.68 -2.56
N LYS A 80 9.52 7.15 -3.34
CA LYS A 80 9.24 8.59 -3.40
C LYS A 80 7.79 8.77 -3.00
N HIS A 81 7.57 9.30 -1.80
CA HIS A 81 6.27 9.84 -1.44
C HIS A 81 5.99 11.02 -2.36
N ILE A 82 4.97 10.90 -3.23
CA ILE A 82 4.67 11.92 -4.24
C ILE A 82 3.69 12.94 -3.67
N SER A 83 2.69 12.49 -2.90
CA SER A 83 1.70 13.34 -2.23
C SER A 83 1.05 12.60 -1.06
N THR A 84 0.30 13.30 -0.21
CA THR A 84 -0.37 12.77 0.99
C THR A 84 -1.13 11.46 0.78
N SER A 85 -1.71 11.26 -0.41
CA SER A 85 -2.53 10.09 -0.74
C SER A 85 -1.97 9.25 -1.90
N THR A 86 -0.72 9.52 -2.30
CA THR A 86 -0.09 8.90 -3.48
C THR A 86 1.31 8.42 -3.15
N TRP A 87 1.53 7.11 -3.29
CA TRP A 87 2.80 6.45 -3.05
C TRP A 87 3.34 5.83 -4.33
N LEU A 88 4.66 5.94 -4.54
CA LEU A 88 5.37 5.14 -5.53
C LEU A 88 6.21 4.11 -4.76
N VAL A 89 5.86 2.83 -4.93
CA VAL A 89 6.54 1.71 -4.25
C VAL A 89 7.15 0.75 -5.27
N ILE A 90 8.15 -0.01 -4.84
CA ILE A 90 8.69 -1.13 -5.60
C ILE A 90 8.35 -2.42 -4.86
N ALA A 91 7.76 -3.38 -5.56
CA ALA A 91 7.29 -4.63 -4.98
C ALA A 91 7.68 -5.83 -5.86
N ASN A 92 7.90 -6.98 -5.23
CA ASN A 92 8.20 -8.24 -5.93
C ASN A 92 6.92 -8.87 -6.49
N ILE A 93 5.77 -8.61 -5.86
CA ILE A 93 4.46 -9.00 -6.38
C ILE A 93 4.29 -8.43 -7.79
N GLN A 94 4.04 -9.32 -8.76
CA GLN A 94 4.02 -8.96 -10.18
C GLN A 94 2.62 -8.51 -10.65
N ASP A 95 1.57 -8.94 -9.97
CA ASP A 95 0.19 -8.58 -10.30
C ASP A 95 -0.28 -7.39 -9.44
N ALA A 96 -0.68 -6.31 -10.12
CA ALA A 96 -1.23 -5.13 -9.46
C ALA A 96 -2.52 -5.46 -8.67
N LYS A 97 -3.31 -6.43 -9.17
CA LYS A 97 -4.53 -6.87 -8.50
C LYS A 97 -4.22 -7.57 -7.18
N GLU A 98 -3.25 -8.48 -7.17
CA GLU A 98 -2.81 -9.17 -5.96
C GLU A 98 -2.33 -8.17 -4.89
N LEU A 99 -1.51 -7.19 -5.29
CA LEU A 99 -1.06 -6.13 -4.40
C LEU A 99 -2.23 -5.28 -3.88
N SER A 100 -3.20 -4.94 -4.75
CA SER A 100 -4.40 -4.20 -4.37
C SER A 100 -5.28 -4.96 -3.38
N ASP A 101 -5.48 -6.26 -3.60
CA ASP A 101 -6.29 -7.13 -2.73
C ASP A 101 -5.67 -7.24 -1.32
N LEU A 102 -4.34 -7.23 -1.22
CA LEU A 102 -3.65 -7.21 0.07
C LEU A 102 -3.79 -5.85 0.75
N LEU A 103 -3.57 -4.76 0.01
CA LEU A 103 -3.60 -3.39 0.54
C LEU A 103 -5.01 -2.89 0.87
N CYS A 104 -6.07 -3.49 0.35
CA CYS A 104 -7.45 -3.12 0.69
C CYS A 104 -7.94 -3.68 2.04
N ALA A 105 -7.16 -4.57 2.68
CA ALA A 105 -7.52 -5.19 3.96
C ALA A 105 -7.99 -4.23 5.09
N PRO A 106 -7.36 -3.06 5.32
CA PRO A 106 -7.80 -2.09 6.33
C PRO A 106 -8.96 -1.20 5.89
N LEU A 107 -9.31 -1.22 4.60
CA LEU A 107 -10.30 -0.33 3.99
C LEU A 107 -11.71 -0.91 4.04
N ASP A 108 -12.68 -0.02 3.98
CA ASP A 108 -14.08 -0.34 3.79
C ASP A 108 -14.47 -0.09 2.32
N ALA A 109 -14.94 -1.11 1.61
CA ALA A 109 -15.18 -1.05 0.17
C ALA A 109 -16.29 -0.07 -0.23
N ASP A 110 -17.21 0.23 0.69
CA ASP A 110 -18.32 1.15 0.42
C ASP A 110 -17.94 2.62 0.69
N LEU A 111 -16.89 2.85 1.50
CA LEU A 111 -16.49 4.18 1.96
C LEU A 111 -15.17 4.66 1.36
N ASP A 112 -14.28 3.73 1.04
CA ASP A 112 -12.90 3.99 0.69
C ASP A 112 -12.59 3.60 -0.76
N GLY A 113 -11.61 4.26 -1.34
CA GLY A 113 -11.08 3.96 -2.67
C GLY A 113 -9.61 3.61 -2.61
N LEU A 114 -9.20 2.59 -3.36
CA LEU A 114 -7.80 2.21 -3.57
C LEU A 114 -7.59 1.90 -5.05
N HIS A 115 -6.53 2.47 -5.61
CA HIS A 115 -6.10 2.19 -6.98
C HIS A 115 -4.61 1.87 -6.99
N VAL A 116 -4.26 0.73 -7.57
CA VAL A 116 -2.87 0.27 -7.71
C VAL A 116 -2.58 0.10 -9.20
N THR A 117 -1.63 0.87 -9.71
CA THR A 117 -1.23 0.82 -11.12
C THR A 117 0.23 0.42 -11.23
N TRP A 118 0.55 -0.55 -12.08
CA TRP A 118 1.94 -0.78 -12.47
C TRP A 118 2.46 0.39 -13.31
N VAL A 119 3.61 0.93 -12.90
CA VAL A 119 4.35 1.96 -13.62
C VAL A 119 5.57 1.32 -14.27
N SER A 120 5.63 1.45 -15.58
CA SER A 120 6.75 1.09 -16.44
C SER A 120 7.35 2.35 -17.07
N ALA A 121 8.51 2.23 -17.69
CA ALA A 121 9.10 3.34 -18.43
C ALA A 121 8.19 3.85 -19.57
N SER A 122 7.31 3.01 -20.12
CA SER A 122 6.47 3.37 -21.26
C SER A 122 5.16 4.09 -20.88
N ASN A 123 4.72 4.02 -19.62
CA ASN A 123 3.50 4.71 -19.16
C ASN A 123 3.79 5.81 -18.11
N ARG A 124 5.07 6.17 -17.95
CA ARG A 124 5.49 7.28 -17.09
C ARG A 124 5.54 8.57 -17.92
N ALA A 125 4.59 9.47 -17.66
CA ALA A 125 4.69 10.85 -18.13
C ALA A 125 5.32 11.71 -17.03
N THR A 126 6.46 12.34 -17.32
CA THR A 126 7.02 13.41 -16.48
C THR A 126 6.53 14.72 -17.06
N PHE A 127 5.67 15.43 -16.32
CA PHE A 127 5.30 16.80 -16.67
C PHE A 127 6.09 17.74 -15.75
N GLY A 128 6.88 18.65 -16.34
CA GLY A 128 7.59 19.68 -15.57
C GLY A 128 9.12 19.64 -15.56
N GLU A 129 9.80 19.16 -16.61
CA GLU A 129 11.10 19.77 -16.95
C GLU A 129 10.79 21.05 -17.75
N THR A 130 10.49 22.13 -17.05
CA THR A 130 10.74 23.44 -17.62
C THR A 130 12.23 23.51 -17.85
N GLY A 131 12.65 23.49 -19.12
CA GLY A 131 13.95 23.99 -19.53
C GLY A 131 14.08 25.42 -19.03
N LEU A 132 14.68 25.59 -17.85
CA LEU A 132 15.36 26.80 -17.47
C LEU A 132 16.83 26.55 -17.80
N GLU A 133 17.12 26.53 -19.10
CA GLU A 133 18.42 26.99 -19.55
C GLU A 133 18.43 28.51 -19.28
N SER A 134 19.33 28.95 -18.41
CA SER A 134 19.76 30.34 -18.27
C SER A 134 21.27 30.37 -18.48
#